data_AF-A0AAD9ILP9-F1
#
_entry.id   AF-A0AAD9ILP9-F1
#
_cell.length_a   1.000
_cell.length_b   1.000
_cell.length_c   1.000
_cell.angle_alpha   90.00
_cell.angle_beta   90.00
_cell.angle_gamma   90.00
#
_symmetry.space_group_name_H-M   'P 1'
#
loop_
_entity.id
_entity.type
_entity.pdbx_description
1 polymer ?
#
loop_
_entity_poly.entity_id
_entity_poly.type
_entity_poly.pdbx_seq_one_letter_code
_entity_poly.pdbx_strand_id
1 'polypeptide(L)'
;MGDGRRALGLADRLGPQGGVVKSAVVSVTVEPPVDREKTCPFLLRMFPKLGSHHVLEEFGRPGRGKSVLRQVGTVHGTRVSPDDIKTLKRCNFQIGDFLDVAIY
;
A
#
# COMPACT_ATOMS: atom_id res chain seq x y z
N MET A 1 -43.55 -50.99 -25.55
CA MET A 1 -42.42 -50.74 -24.62
C MET A 1 -41.84 -49.39 -24.98
N GLY A 2 -42.42 -48.32 -24.42
CA GLY A 2 -42.12 -46.94 -24.77
C GLY A 2 -41.43 -46.21 -23.63
N ASP A 3 -40.42 -45.43 -23.98
CA ASP A 3 -39.45 -44.76 -23.12
C ASP A 3 -40.08 -43.74 -22.16
N GLY A 4 -39.92 -43.98 -20.87
CA GLY A 4 -40.32 -43.08 -19.79
C GLY A 4 -39.30 -41.96 -19.58
N ARG A 5 -39.35 -40.92 -20.42
CA ARG A 5 -38.74 -39.62 -20.13
C ARG A 5 -39.58 -38.88 -19.09
N ARG A 6 -39.13 -38.77 -17.82
CA ARG A 6 -39.54 -37.65 -16.93
C ARG A 6 -38.39 -37.22 -16.03
N ALA A 7 -38.23 -35.89 -16.02
CA ALA A 7 -37.17 -35.12 -15.41
C ALA A 7 -37.08 -35.31 -13.89
N LEU A 8 -35.86 -35.53 -13.39
CA LEU A 8 -35.45 -35.17 -12.04
C LEU A 8 -34.46 -34.03 -12.17
N GLY A 9 -35.02 -32.84 -12.39
CA GLY A 9 -34.38 -31.62 -11.97
C GLY A 9 -34.67 -31.44 -10.49
N LEU A 10 -33.63 -31.33 -9.67
CA LEU A 10 -33.46 -30.22 -8.73
C LEU A 10 -32.10 -30.41 -8.05
N ALA A 11 -31.10 -29.75 -8.60
CA ALA A 11 -29.93 -29.36 -7.84
C ALA A 11 -30.36 -28.26 -6.86
N ASP A 12 -30.61 -28.62 -5.61
CA ASP A 12 -30.73 -27.68 -4.50
C ASP A 12 -29.55 -27.96 -3.55
N ARG A 13 -28.33 -27.52 -3.90
CA ARG A 13 -27.76 -26.18 -3.64
C ARG A 13 -27.99 -25.69 -2.20
N LEU A 14 -27.51 -26.47 -1.23
CA LEU A 14 -27.10 -25.92 0.07
C LEU A 14 -25.63 -26.28 0.34
N GLY A 15 -24.74 -25.57 -0.34
CA GLY A 15 -23.36 -25.45 0.11
C GLY A 15 -23.31 -24.47 1.29
N PRO A 16 -22.44 -24.69 2.30
CA PRO A 16 -22.21 -23.69 3.32
C PRO A 16 -21.59 -22.44 2.68
N GLN A 17 -22.33 -21.34 2.71
CA GLN A 17 -21.83 -19.99 2.40
C GLN A 17 -20.93 -19.53 3.56
N GLY A 18 -19.84 -20.26 3.79
CA GLY A 18 -18.75 -19.85 4.66
C GLY A 18 -17.86 -18.91 3.86
N GLY A 19 -18.17 -17.62 3.94
CA GLY A 19 -17.38 -16.56 3.32
C GLY A 19 -15.91 -16.74 3.68
N VAL A 20 -15.10 -17.05 2.67
CA VAL A 20 -13.66 -16.88 2.75
C VAL A 20 -13.43 -15.38 2.93
N VAL A 21 -13.33 -14.95 4.18
CA VAL A 21 -12.60 -13.73 4.48
C VAL A 21 -11.21 -13.98 3.93
N LYS A 22 -10.91 -13.39 2.76
CA LYS A 22 -9.54 -13.22 2.29
C LYS A 22 -8.91 -12.23 3.26
N SER A 23 -8.58 -12.73 4.46
CA SER A 23 -7.58 -12.11 5.28
C SER A 23 -6.34 -12.15 4.40
N ALA A 24 -6.03 -11.00 3.82
CA ALA A 24 -4.73 -10.77 3.24
C ALA A 24 -3.76 -10.97 4.41
N VAL A 25 -3.30 -12.20 4.57
CA VAL A 25 -2.02 -12.49 5.18
C VAL A 25 -1.05 -11.75 4.30
N VAL A 26 -0.81 -10.48 4.64
CA VAL A 26 0.40 -9.78 4.24
C VAL A 26 1.48 -10.66 4.84
N SER A 27 2.04 -11.53 4.00
CA SER A 27 3.30 -12.19 4.27
C SER A 27 4.23 -11.07 4.74
N VAL A 28 4.52 -11.04 6.05
CA VAL A 28 5.56 -10.19 6.58
C VAL A 28 6.84 -10.80 6.04
N THR A 29 7.14 -10.52 4.77
CA THR A 29 8.44 -10.78 4.18
C THR A 29 9.37 -9.87 4.97
N VAL A 30 10.13 -10.47 5.89
CA VAL A 30 11.22 -9.77 6.57
C VAL A 30 12.16 -9.33 5.46
N GLU A 31 12.08 -8.06 5.10
CA GLU A 31 12.86 -7.50 4.02
C GLU A 31 14.32 -7.54 4.47
N PRO A 32 15.24 -8.10 3.68
CA PRO A 32 16.64 -8.16 4.10
C PRO A 32 17.13 -6.74 4.36
N PRO A 33 17.85 -6.50 5.47
CA PRO A 33 18.48 -5.22 5.74
C PRO A 33 19.32 -4.78 4.55
N VAL A 34 19.21 -3.50 4.19
CA VAL A 34 20.01 -2.93 3.10
C VAL A 34 21.45 -2.80 3.58
N ASP A 35 22.38 -3.47 2.91
CA ASP A 35 23.81 -3.27 3.11
C ASP A 35 24.23 -1.91 2.53
N ARG A 36 24.55 -0.97 3.43
CA ARG A 36 24.89 0.42 3.08
C ARG A 36 26.30 0.59 2.53
N GLU A 37 27.16 -0.44 2.63
CA GLU A 37 28.52 -0.41 2.06
C GLU A 37 28.51 -0.82 0.58
N LYS A 38 27.57 -1.69 0.19
CA LYS A 38 27.45 -2.23 -1.17
C LYS A 38 26.34 -1.57 -1.98
N THR A 39 25.39 -0.92 -1.32
CA THR A 39 24.26 -0.25 -1.99
C THR A 39 24.54 1.24 -2.11
N CYS A 40 24.60 1.75 -3.35
CA CYS A 40 24.71 3.18 -3.59
C CYS A 40 23.51 3.92 -2.97
N PRO A 41 23.73 4.97 -2.16
CA PRO A 41 22.64 5.77 -1.64
C PRO A 41 21.92 6.50 -2.79
N PHE A 42 20.62 6.71 -2.64
CA PHE A 42 19.83 7.51 -3.56
C PHE A 42 19.51 8.87 -2.95
N LEU A 43 19.28 9.86 -3.82
CA LEU A 43 18.88 11.19 -3.38
C LEU A 43 17.39 11.22 -3.06
N LEU A 44 17.05 11.44 -1.80
CA LEU A 44 15.68 11.67 -1.36
C LEU A 44 15.36 13.16 -1.38
N ARG A 45 14.29 13.57 -2.07
CA ARG A 45 13.80 14.95 -2.07
C ARG A 45 12.63 15.08 -1.09
N MET A 46 12.87 15.78 0.02
CA MET A 46 11.91 16.02 1.09
C MET A 46 11.42 17.48 1.09
N PHE A 47 10.15 17.70 1.38
CA PHE A 47 9.54 19.02 1.55
C PHE A 47 8.82 19.11 2.90
N PRO A 48 9.38 19.82 3.89
CA PRO A 48 8.70 20.03 5.16
C PRO A 48 7.75 21.23 5.09
N LYS A 49 6.59 21.15 5.77
CA LYS A 49 5.65 22.26 5.95
C LYS A 49 5.03 22.24 7.34
N LEU A 50 4.88 23.41 7.94
CA LEU A 50 4.20 23.57 9.22
C LEU A 50 2.69 23.63 9.01
N GLY A 51 1.94 22.87 9.82
CA GLY A 51 0.49 22.96 9.94
C GLY A 51 -0.34 22.35 8.81
N SER A 52 0.23 21.96 7.67
CA SER A 52 -0.49 21.20 6.63
C SER A 52 0.45 20.58 5.59
N HIS A 53 -0.05 19.66 4.77
CA HIS A 53 0.64 19.14 3.59
C HIS A 53 0.65 20.16 2.44
N HIS A 54 1.59 20.01 1.50
CA HIS A 54 1.57 20.79 0.25
C HIS A 54 0.46 20.28 -0.69
N VAL A 55 -0.01 21.14 -1.59
CA VAL A 55 -1.03 20.75 -2.58
C VAL A 55 -0.40 19.99 -3.73
N LEU A 56 -1.12 19.03 -4.29
CA LEU A 56 -0.66 18.17 -5.39
C LEU A 56 -0.11 18.95 -6.60
N GLU A 57 -0.72 20.09 -6.90
CA GLU A 57 -0.37 20.92 -8.05
C GLU A 57 1.03 21.54 -7.94
N GLU A 58 1.57 21.68 -6.73
CA GLU A 58 2.93 22.19 -6.51
C GLU A 58 4.02 21.15 -6.85
N PHE A 59 3.68 19.86 -6.78
CA PHE A 59 4.59 18.77 -7.09
C PHE A 59 4.59 18.36 -8.57
N GLY A 60 3.57 18.76 -9.32
CA GLY A 60 3.46 18.49 -10.75
C GLY A 60 4.55 19.21 -11.53
N ARG A 61 5.52 18.48 -12.09
CA ARG A 61 6.39 19.08 -13.10
C ARG A 61 5.56 19.33 -14.36
N PRO A 62 5.68 20.50 -15.00
CA PRO A 62 5.12 20.71 -16.32
C PRO A 62 5.60 19.61 -17.28
N GLY A 63 4.67 18.85 -17.85
CA GLY A 63 4.97 17.79 -18.83
C GLY A 63 5.26 16.39 -18.27
N ARG A 64 5.25 16.15 -16.95
CA ARG A 64 5.14 14.79 -16.39
C ARG A 64 3.72 14.54 -15.91
N GLY A 65 3.27 13.28 -15.98
CA GLY A 65 1.92 12.87 -15.57
C GLY A 65 1.56 13.27 -14.14
N LYS A 66 0.27 13.11 -13.80
CA LYS A 66 -0.28 13.50 -12.50
C LYS A 66 0.42 12.72 -11.36
N SER A 67 1.12 13.43 -10.48
CA SER A 67 1.61 12.85 -9.22
C SER A 67 0.44 12.61 -8.28
N VAL A 68 0.48 11.51 -7.51
CA VAL A 68 -0.50 11.21 -6.47
C VAL A 68 0.16 11.27 -5.10
N LEU A 69 -0.48 11.94 -4.16
CA LEU A 69 -0.05 11.92 -2.76
C LEU A 69 -0.63 10.67 -2.13
N ARG A 70 0.27 9.85 -1.57
CA ARG A 70 -0.08 8.70 -0.77
C ARG A 70 0.34 8.96 0.68
N GLN A 71 -0.58 8.81 1.61
CA GLN A 71 -0.26 8.87 3.03
C GLN A 71 0.62 7.68 3.42
N VAL A 72 1.79 7.98 4.00
CA VAL A 72 2.75 6.95 4.46
C VAL A 72 2.50 6.60 5.92
N GLY A 73 2.46 7.57 6.82
CA GLY A 73 2.27 7.35 8.26
C GLY A 73 2.51 8.62 9.06
N THR A 74 2.38 8.50 10.38
CA THR A 74 2.62 9.61 11.32
C THR A 74 3.57 9.16 12.42
N VAL A 75 4.63 9.95 12.61
CA VAL A 75 5.66 9.73 13.64
C VAL A 75 5.57 10.81 14.71
N HIS A 76 5.89 10.45 15.95
CA HIS A 76 5.86 11.37 17.08
C HIS A 76 7.26 11.44 17.72
N GLY A 77 7.72 12.62 18.09
CA GLY A 77 9.04 12.78 18.71
C GLY A 77 9.15 12.23 20.13
N THR A 78 8.04 12.14 20.86
CA THR A 78 8.03 11.78 22.29
C THR A 78 7.37 10.44 22.58
N ARG A 79 6.75 9.80 21.59
CA ARG A 79 6.00 8.55 21.74
C ARG A 79 6.34 7.63 20.60
N VAL A 80 6.51 6.35 20.92
CA VAL A 80 6.70 5.32 19.91
C VAL A 80 5.39 5.14 19.16
N SER A 81 5.44 5.31 17.84
CA SER A 81 4.36 5.03 16.91
C SER A 81 4.65 3.71 16.18
N PRO A 82 3.62 2.91 15.83
CA PRO A 82 3.80 1.75 14.97
C PRO A 82 4.43 2.08 13.60
N ASP A 83 4.32 3.34 13.15
CA ASP A 83 4.88 3.81 11.88
C ASP A 83 6.38 4.14 11.96
N ASP A 84 7.01 4.17 13.15
CA ASP A 84 8.41 4.57 13.32
C ASP A 84 9.40 3.60 12.62
N ILE A 85 9.00 2.34 12.47
CA ILE A 85 9.82 1.28 11.86
C ILE A 85 9.58 1.12 10.36
N LYS A 86 8.76 1.98 9.76
CA LYS A 86 8.33 1.84 8.36
C LYS A 86 9.46 2.27 7.42
N THR A 87 9.81 1.42 6.47
CA THR A 87 10.88 1.70 5.50
C THR A 87 10.31 2.25 4.19
N LEU A 88 11.13 2.98 3.43
CA LEU A 88 10.76 3.48 2.10
C LEU A 88 10.41 2.34 1.13
N LYS A 89 11.09 1.20 1.26
CA LYS A 89 10.82 -0.02 0.48
C LYS A 89 9.42 -0.57 0.76
N ARG A 90 9.03 -0.64 2.04
CA ARG A 90 7.67 -1.04 2.48
C ARG A 90 6.58 -0.08 1.98
N CYS A 91 6.94 1.15 1.66
CA CYS A 91 6.03 2.16 1.11
C CYS A 91 5.98 2.18 -0.41
N ASN A 92 6.69 1.25 -1.08
CA ASN A 92 6.84 1.21 -2.54
C ASN A 92 7.42 2.51 -3.13
N PHE A 93 8.25 3.22 -2.36
CA PHE A 93 8.89 4.45 -2.82
C PHE A 93 9.85 4.15 -3.98
N GLN A 94 9.74 4.90 -5.06
CA GLN A 94 10.59 4.80 -6.23
C GLN A 94 11.52 6.01 -6.34
N ILE A 95 12.69 5.80 -6.93
CA ILE A 95 13.63 6.90 -7.18
C ILE A 95 12.99 7.88 -8.16
N GLY A 96 12.80 9.12 -7.70
CA GLY A 96 12.08 10.16 -8.43
C GLY A 96 10.79 10.62 -7.76
N ASP A 97 10.31 9.86 -6.76
CA ASP A 97 9.19 10.26 -5.90
C ASP A 97 9.59 11.39 -4.94
N PHE A 98 8.59 12.09 -4.42
CA PHE A 98 8.74 13.17 -3.45
C PHE A 98 8.21 12.73 -2.09
N LEU A 99 8.89 13.16 -1.02
CA LEU A 99 8.42 12.96 0.35
C LEU A 99 7.95 14.30 0.94
N ASP A 100 6.65 14.41 1.23
CA ASP A 100 6.08 15.57 1.89
C ASP A 100 5.88 15.30 3.38
N VAL A 101 6.34 16.22 4.24
CA VAL A 101 6.28 16.08 5.69
C VAL A 101 5.54 17.28 6.27
N ALA A 102 4.35 17.03 6.78
CA ALA A 102 3.63 18.03 7.56
C ALA A 102 3.96 17.87 9.05
N ILE A 103 4.42 18.95 9.66
CA ILE A 103 4.74 19.02 11.08
C ILE A 103 3.60 19.76 11.78
N TYR A 104 2.99 19.11 12.75
CA TYR A 104 1.89 19.61 13.57
C TYR A 104 2.31 19.65 15.04
#